data_AF-A0A1W9REP7-F1
#
_entry.id   AF-A0A1W9REP7-F1
#
_cell.length_a   1.000
_cell.length_b   1.000
_cell.length_c   1.000
_cell.angle_alpha   90.00
_cell.angle_beta   90.00
_cell.angle_gamma   90.00
#
_symmetry.space_group_name_H-M   'P 1'
#
loop_
_entity.id
_entity.type
_entity.pdbx_description
1 polymer ?
#
loop_
_entity_poly.entity_id
_entity_poly.type
_entity_poly.pdbx_seq_one_letter_code
_entity_poly.pdbx_strand_id
1 'polypeptide(L)' 'MRIRYWQEDLEKIDRKSLAEIQLKLLKQTITQALKTPFYSQRLKKAGISSPEDITALEDLHKIPFT' A
#
# COMPACT_ATOMS: atom_id res chain seq x y z
N MET A 1 -23.92 21.51 11.32
CA MET A 1 -22.75 22.19 10.71
C MET A 1 -22.50 21.58 9.35
N ARG A 2 -22.42 22.36 8.26
CA ARG A 2 -22.11 21.82 6.93
C ARG A 2 -20.59 21.80 6.77
N ILE A 3 -19.98 20.64 6.98
CA ILE A 3 -18.54 20.45 6.79
C ILE A 3 -18.28 20.46 5.28
N ARG A 4 -17.35 21.29 4.83
CA ARG A 4 -16.88 21.31 3.43
C ARG A 4 -15.67 20.39 3.33
N TYR A 5 -15.64 19.58 2.29
CA TYR A 5 -14.55 18.66 1.96
C TYR A 5 -13.95 19.11 0.62
N TRP A 6 -12.65 18.90 0.41
CA TRP A 6 -11.96 19.24 -0.83
C TRP A 6 -12.20 18.16 -1.90
N GLN A 7 -12.09 16.90 -1.50
CA GLN A 7 -12.35 15.70 -2.29
C GLN A 7 -13.38 14.84 -1.55
N GLU A 8 -14.63 15.30 -1.54
CA GLU A 8 -15.71 14.69 -0.75
C GLU A 8 -15.83 13.18 -0.92
N ASP A 9 -15.71 12.68 -2.15
CA ASP A 9 -15.80 11.24 -2.46
C ASP A 9 -14.69 10.42 -1.77
N LEU A 10 -13.46 10.95 -1.69
CA LEU A 10 -12.34 10.27 -1.05
C LEU A 10 -12.32 10.49 0.47
N GLU A 11 -12.70 11.68 0.92
CA GLU A 11 -12.70 12.03 2.34
C GLU A 11 -13.84 11.35 3.11
N LYS A 12 -14.92 10.95 2.41
CA LYS A 12 -16.07 10.26 2.98
C LYS A 12 -16.22 8.80 2.57
N ILE A 13 -15.29 8.27 1.78
CA ILE A 13 -15.33 6.88 1.34
C ILE A 13 -15.47 5.93 2.53
N ASP A 14 -16.23 4.85 2.36
CA ASP A 14 -16.38 3.84 3.40
C ASP A 14 -15.08 3.05 3.63
N ARG A 15 -14.97 2.41 4.79
CA ARG A 15 -13.73 1.73 5.21
C ARG A 15 -13.34 0.57 4.30
N LYS A 16 -14.30 -0.15 3.73
CA LYS A 16 -14.02 -1.29 2.86
C LYS A 16 -13.44 -0.78 1.54
N SER A 17 -14.12 0.18 0.92
CA SER A 17 -13.65 0.77 -0.35
C SER A 17 -12.30 1.48 -0.18
N LEU A 18 -12.08 2.15 0.97
CA LEU A 18 -10.76 2.73 1.29
C LEU A 18 -9.67 1.66 1.34
N ALA A 19 -9.93 0.54 2.01
CA ALA A 19 -8.96 -0.54 2.16
C ALA A 19 -8.60 -1.19 0.81
N GLU A 20 -9.58 -1.35 -0.08
CA GLU A 20 -9.36 -1.85 -1.46
C GLU A 20 -8.45 -0.91 -2.26
N ILE A 21 -8.70 0.41 -2.17
CA ILE A 21 -7.85 1.42 -2.80
C ILE A 21 -6.43 1.39 -2.21
N GLN A 22 -6.31 1.34 -0.87
CA GLN A 22 -5.02 1.29 -0.19
C GLN A 22 -4.21 0.05 -0.60
N LEU A 23 -4.84 -1.13 -0.69
CA LEU A 23 -4.18 -2.35 -1.11
C LEU A 23 -3.68 -2.24 -2.56
N LYS A 24 -4.53 -1.72 -3.46
CA LYS A 24 -4.16 -1.48 -4.86
C LYS A 24 -2.96 -0.53 -4.96
N LEU A 25 -2.98 0.58 -4.23
CA LEU A 25 -1.91 1.56 -4.21
C LEU A 25 -0.63 0.99 -3.58
N LEU A 26 -0.73 0.21 -2.51
CA LEU A 26 0.40 -0.47 -1.88
C LEU A 26 1.11 -1.40 -2.86
N LYS A 27 0.37 -2.22 -3.61
CA LYS A 27 0.93 -3.08 -4.67
C LYS A 27 1.67 -2.27 -5.72
N GLN A 28 1.09 -1.17 -6.19
CA GLN A 28 1.76 -0.27 -7.14
C GLN A 28 3.06 0.32 -6.57
N THR A 29 3.04 0.74 -5.30
CA THR A 29 4.24 1.23 -4.62
C THR A 29 5.33 0.17 -4.53
N ILE A 30 4.99 -1.08 -4.18
CA ILE A 30 5.95 -2.19 -4.13
C ILE A 30 6.56 -2.46 -5.50
N THR A 31 5.75 -2.45 -6.57
CA THR A 31 6.24 -2.59 -7.95
C THR A 31 7.30 -1.55 -8.28
N GLN A 32 7.13 -0.29 -7.83
CA GLN A 32 8.13 0.75 -8.06
C GLN A 32 9.34 0.59 -7.13
N ALA A 33 9.12 0.26 -5.85
CA ALA A 33 10.18 0.08 -4.87
C ALA A 33 11.17 -1.03 -5.30
N LEU A 34 10.65 -2.17 -5.77
CA LEU A 34 11.45 -3.31 -6.23
C LEU A 34 12.41 -3.00 -7.40
N LYS A 35 12.20 -1.88 -8.11
CA LYS A 35 13.10 -1.40 -9.18
C LYS A 35 14.36 -0.72 -8.64
N THR A 36 14.36 -0.29 -7.38
CA THR A 36 15.51 0.39 -6.78
C THR A 36 16.42 -0.62 -6.07
N PRO A 37 17.76 -0.47 -6.12
CA PRO A 37 18.67 -1.43 -5.49
C PRO A 37 18.42 -1.61 -3.98
N PHE A 38 18.18 -0.50 -3.26
CA PHE A 38 17.94 -0.51 -1.82
C PHE A 38 16.71 -1.34 -1.44
N TYR A 39 15.54 -1.00 -1.98
CA TYR A 39 14.31 -1.71 -1.63
C TYR A 39 14.24 -3.10 -2.25
N SER A 40 14.78 -3.32 -3.45
CA SER A 40 14.85 -4.67 -4.04
C SER A 40 15.58 -5.64 -3.12
N GLN A 41 16.74 -5.26 -2.59
CA GLN A 41 17.50 -6.11 -1.67
C GLN A 41 16.79 -6.31 -0.33
N ARG A 42 16.24 -5.23 0.26
CA ARG A 42 15.61 -5.28 1.58
C ARG A 42 14.29 -6.06 1.57
N LEU A 43 13.44 -5.84 0.56
CA LEU A 43 12.14 -6.51 0.42
C LEU A 43 12.31 -8.00 0.09
N LYS A 44 13.24 -8.36 -0.81
CA LYS A 44 13.52 -9.78 -1.11
C LYS A 44 13.98 -10.55 0.11
N LYS A 45 14.81 -9.94 0.98
CA LYS A 45 15.22 -10.54 2.27
C LYS A 45 14.05 -10.77 3.23
N ALA A 46 12.99 -9.99 3.10
CA ALA A 46 11.76 -10.14 3.87
C ALA A 46 10.73 -11.07 3.20
N GLY A 47 11.09 -11.75 2.10
CA GLY A 47 10.19 -12.65 1.37
C GLY A 47 9.23 -11.94 0.42
N ILE A 48 9.44 -10.66 0.13
CA ILE A 48 8.63 -9.89 -0.82
C ILE A 48 9.44 -9.70 -2.10
N SER A 49 9.07 -10.46 -3.13
CA SER A 49 9.73 -10.49 -4.44
C SER A 49 8.87 -9.89 -5.55
N SER A 50 7.56 -9.82 -5.32
CA SER A 50 6.53 -9.35 -6.25
C SER A 50 5.42 -8.61 -5.49
N PRO A 51 4.66 -7.72 -6.14
CA PRO A 51 3.48 -7.10 -5.51
C PRO A 51 2.37 -8.12 -5.18
N GLU A 52 2.37 -9.30 -5.82
CA GLU A 52 1.45 -10.41 -5.54
C GLU A 52 1.69 -11.05 -4.16
N ASP A 53 2.90 -10.92 -3.60
CA ASP A 53 3.24 -11.40 -2.25
C ASP A 53 2.50 -10.62 -1.14
N ILE A 54 1.89 -9.49 -1.48
CA ILE A 54 0.96 -8.74 -0.63
C ILE A 54 -0.46 -9.06 -1.04
N THR A 55 -1.23 -9.66 -0.14
CA THR A 55 -2.61 -10.10 -0.40
C THR A 55 -3.64 -9.28 0.36
N ALA A 56 -3.25 -8.69 1.49
CA ALA A 56 -4.10 -7.85 2.31
C ALA A 56 -3.29 -6.73 2.99
N LEU A 57 -3.97 -5.75 3.59
CA LEU A 57 -3.27 -4.64 4.28
C LEU A 57 -2.50 -5.12 5.51
N GLU A 58 -2.93 -6.22 6.11
CA GLU A 58 -2.26 -6.86 7.24
C GLU A 58 -0.83 -7.24 6.89
N ASP A 59 -0.54 -7.59 5.64
CA ASP A 59 0.80 -7.96 5.16
C ASP A 59 1.83 -6.82 5.27
N LEU A 60 1.41 -5.59 5.61
CA LEU A 60 2.33 -4.48 5.94
C LEU A 60 3.37 -4.87 7.00
N HIS A 61 3.03 -5.76 7.95
CA HIS A 61 3.98 -6.22 8.97
C HIS A 61 5.19 -6.99 8.40
N LYS A 62 5.09 -7.51 7.16
CA LYS A 62 6.20 -8.17 6.45
C LYS A 62 7.22 -7.15 5.92
N ILE A 63 6.83 -5.89 5.76
CA ILE A 63 7.69 -4.83 5.24
C ILE A 63 8.57 -4.29 6.37
N PRO A 64 9.90 -4.40 6.30
CA PRO A 64 10.78 -3.85 7.33
C PRO A 64 10.68 -2.32 7.39
N PHE A 65 10.74 -1.74 8.58
CA PHE A 65 10.86 -0.30 8.76
C PHE A 65 12.08 0.25 8.00
N THR A 66 11.94 1.46 7.48
CA THR A 66 13.02 2.24 6.86
C THR A 66 13.35 3.43 7.75
#